data_AF-A0A958FCK0-F1
#
_entry.id   AF-A0A958FCK0-F1
#
_cell.length_a   1.000
_cell.length_b   1.000
_cell.length_c   1.000
_cell.angle_alpha   90.00
_cell.angle_beta   90.00
_cell.angle_gamma   90.00
#
_symmetry.space_group_name_H-M   'P 1'
#
loop_
_entity.id
_entity.type
_entity.pdbx_description
1 polymer ?
#
loop_
_entity_poly.entity_id
_entity_poly.type
_entity_poly.pdbx_seq_one_letter_code
_entity_poly.pdbx_strand_id
1 'polypeptide(L)'
;MRFMFLMLALLLIAACGKKEVRNEVSEEKQPVELLKYGDQFYAEGDYENAFRAYGIIYYNFPTSREYIDAALGLSKCYGAMENYEKEFDILFTLLRENLIPSKVPAVYTSIAGFYERSAGISEQITAESGNDYQKAI
;
A
#
# COMPACT_ATOMS: atom_id res chain seq x y z
N MET A 1 40.40 21.36 -12.09
CA MET A 1 39.26 20.59 -12.64
C MET A 1 38.94 19.28 -11.89
N ARG A 2 39.92 18.58 -11.29
CA ARG A 2 39.67 17.36 -10.49
C ARG A 2 38.88 17.57 -9.18
N PHE A 3 39.03 18.73 -8.53
CA PHE A 3 38.31 19.06 -7.28
C PHE A 3 36.82 19.38 -7.47
N MET A 4 36.42 19.85 -8.67
CA MET A 4 35.02 20.22 -8.94
C MET A 4 34.13 18.97 -9.14
N PHE A 5 34.71 17.86 -9.63
CA PHE A 5 34.01 16.59 -9.75
C PHE A 5 33.82 15.87 -8.40
N LEU A 6 34.74 16.05 -7.44
CA LEU A 6 34.62 15.45 -6.11
C LEU A 6 33.52 16.10 -5.25
N MET A 7 33.29 17.42 -5.42
CA MET A 7 32.19 18.13 -4.76
C MET A 7 30.81 17.75 -5.33
N LEU A 8 30.71 17.52 -6.65
CA LEU A 8 29.46 17.10 -7.29
C LEU A 8 29.07 15.66 -6.88
N ALA A 9 30.05 14.78 -6.68
CA ALA A 9 29.84 13.41 -6.23
C ALA A 9 29.37 13.33 -4.77
N LEU A 10 29.80 14.24 -3.89
CA LEU A 10 29.35 14.29 -2.49
C LEU A 10 27.89 14.79 -2.34
N LEU A 11 27.44 15.68 -3.23
CA LEU A 11 26.07 16.22 -3.20
C LEU A 11 25.01 15.18 -3.62
N LEU A 12 25.38 14.17 -4.42
CA LEU A 12 24.46 13.11 -4.86
C LEU A 12 24.17 12.06 -3.77
N ILE A 13 25.04 11.93 -2.75
CA ILE A 13 24.86 10.96 -1.66
C ILE A 13 23.87 11.49 -0.59
N ALA A 14 23.61 12.81 -0.58
CA ALA A 14 22.71 13.46 0.37
C ALA A 14 21.21 13.40 -0.02
N ALA A 15 20.88 12.87 -1.20
CA ALA A 15 19.49 12.84 -1.69
C ALA A 15 18.71 11.56 -1.32
N CYS A 16 19.37 10.53 -0.79
CA CYS A 16 18.69 9.37 -0.19
C CYS A 16 18.43 9.66 1.30
N GLY A 17 17.50 10.57 1.57
CA GLY A 17 16.87 10.64 2.88
C GLY A 17 16.08 9.35 3.09
N LYS A 18 16.68 8.34 3.73
CA LYS A 18 15.92 7.23 4.32
C LYS A 18 14.88 7.87 5.23
N LYS A 19 13.60 7.80 4.84
CA LYS A 19 12.48 8.17 5.70
C LYS A 19 12.60 7.22 6.89
N GLU A 20 13.08 7.74 8.01
CA GLU A 20 13.27 6.94 9.21
C GLU A 20 11.89 6.44 9.62
N VAL A 21 11.71 5.11 9.64
CA VAL A 21 10.51 4.48 10.22
C VAL A 21 10.41 5.02 11.64
N ARG A 22 9.44 5.90 11.89
CA ARG A 22 9.27 6.48 13.21
C ARG A 22 8.89 5.36 14.17
N ASN A 23 9.61 5.25 15.29
CA ASN A 23 9.29 4.32 16.38
C ASN A 23 7.95 4.63 17.10
N GLU A 24 7.03 5.38 16.49
CA GLU A 24 5.78 5.82 17.13
C GLU A 24 4.72 4.70 17.23
N VAL A 25 4.81 3.66 16.39
CA VAL A 25 3.83 2.57 16.37
C VAL A 25 4.26 1.44 17.30
N SER A 26 3.80 1.48 18.54
CA SER A 26 3.97 0.40 19.53
C SER A 26 2.86 -0.65 19.41
N GLU A 27 3.22 -1.94 19.48
CA GLU A 27 2.30 -3.08 19.49
C GLU A 27 1.43 -3.17 20.75
N GLU A 28 1.77 -2.42 21.81
CA GLU A 28 1.02 -2.38 23.07
C GLU A 28 -0.28 -1.57 22.98
N LYS A 29 -0.48 -0.84 21.87
CA LYS A 29 -1.64 0.04 21.67
C LYS A 29 -2.91 -0.74 21.37
N GLN A 30 -4.05 -0.17 21.75
CA GLN A 30 -5.36 -0.73 21.44
C GLN A 30 -5.66 -0.65 19.93
N PRO A 31 -6.41 -1.61 19.34
CA PRO A 31 -6.72 -1.62 17.91
C PRO A 31 -7.33 -0.31 17.38
N VAL A 32 -8.20 0.35 18.17
CA VAL A 32 -8.80 1.63 17.80
C VAL A 32 -7.79 2.78 17.68
N GLU A 33 -6.71 2.77 18.47
CA GLU A 33 -5.65 3.77 18.36
C GLU A 33 -4.74 3.48 17.18
N LEU A 34 -4.37 2.21 17.00
CA LEU A 34 -3.59 1.75 15.85
C LEU A 34 -4.30 2.10 14.53
N LEU A 35 -5.62 1.95 14.47
CA LEU A 35 -6.40 2.26 13.27
C LEU A 35 -6.32 3.75 12.95
N LYS A 36 -6.46 4.61 13.96
CA LYS A 36 -6.30 6.07 13.80
C LYS A 36 -4.91 6.46 13.32
N TYR A 37 -3.86 5.85 13.85
CA TYR A 37 -2.49 6.08 13.38
C TYR A 37 -2.33 5.64 11.92
N GLY A 38 -2.84 4.45 11.58
CA GLY A 38 -2.83 3.97 10.20
C GLY A 38 -3.49 4.94 9.23
N ASP A 39 -4.69 5.43 9.58
CA ASP A 39 -5.45 6.39 8.78
C ASP A 39 -4.69 7.73 8.60
N GLN A 40 -4.07 8.22 9.67
CA GLN A 40 -3.26 9.44 9.64
C GLN A 40 -2.03 9.28 8.74
N PHE A 41 -1.23 8.23 8.97
CA PHE A 41 -0.04 7.96 8.16
C PHE A 41 -0.40 7.76 6.68
N TYR A 42 -1.50 7.07 6.39
CA TYR A 42 -1.95 6.87 5.01
C TYR A 42 -2.31 8.20 4.34
N ALA A 43 -3.05 9.07 5.04
CA ALA A 43 -3.40 10.40 4.54
C ALA A 43 -2.18 11.31 4.29
N GLU A 44 -1.10 11.10 5.06
CA GLU A 44 0.18 11.79 4.88
C GLU A 44 1.06 11.18 3.77
N GLY A 45 0.62 10.09 3.14
CA GLY A 45 1.40 9.35 2.15
C GLY A 45 2.56 8.56 2.77
N ASP A 46 2.57 8.36 4.09
CA ASP A 46 3.52 7.51 4.80
C ASP A 46 3.01 6.07 4.84
N TYR A 47 3.02 5.42 3.68
CA TYR A 47 2.47 4.09 3.51
C TYR A 47 3.21 3.01 4.32
N GLU A 48 4.50 3.21 4.64
CA GLU A 48 5.27 2.28 5.46
C GLU A 48 4.80 2.28 6.93
N ASN A 49 4.59 3.46 7.52
CA ASN A 49 4.07 3.54 8.89
C ASN A 49 2.59 3.18 8.96
N ALA A 50 1.80 3.54 7.94
CA ALA A 50 0.41 3.08 7.82
C ALA A 50 0.32 1.56 7.74
N PHE A 51 1.17 0.94 6.91
CA PHE A 51 1.29 -0.51 6.77
C PHE A 51 1.57 -1.17 8.12
N ARG A 52 2.49 -0.64 8.93
CA ARG A 52 2.78 -1.18 10.26
C ARG A 52 1.58 -1.10 11.20
N ALA A 53 0.94 0.07 11.28
CA ALA A 53 -0.19 0.28 12.18
C ALA A 53 -1.38 -0.64 11.84
N TYR A 54 -1.76 -0.72 10.56
CA TYR A 54 -2.80 -1.64 10.10
C TYR A 54 -2.38 -3.11 10.24
N GLY A 55 -1.12 -3.42 9.95
CA GLY A 55 -0.56 -4.77 10.03
C GLY A 55 -0.66 -5.35 11.43
N ILE A 56 -0.36 -4.56 12.47
CA ILE A 56 -0.48 -5.01 13.87
C ILE A 56 -1.93 -5.44 14.16
N ILE A 57 -2.93 -4.66 13.76
CA ILE A 57 -4.34 -5.02 13.94
C ILE A 57 -4.67 -6.30 13.17
N TYR A 58 -4.26 -6.35 11.90
CA TYR A 58 -4.56 -7.45 11.00
C TYR A 58 -4.01 -8.79 11.50
N TYR A 59 -2.76 -8.81 11.98
CA TYR A 59 -2.09 -10.05 12.40
C TYR A 59 -2.36 -10.41 13.88
N ASN A 60 -2.44 -9.42 14.77
CA ASN A 60 -2.48 -9.67 16.21
C ASN A 60 -3.89 -9.55 16.80
N PHE A 61 -4.82 -8.88 16.11
CA PHE A 61 -6.17 -8.61 16.60
C PHE A 61 -7.27 -9.03 15.61
N PRO A 62 -7.27 -10.28 15.09
CA PRO A 62 -8.19 -10.71 14.02
C PRO A 62 -9.68 -10.75 14.41
N THR A 63 -9.99 -10.75 15.70
CA THR A 63 -11.37 -10.73 16.23
C THR A 63 -11.83 -9.35 16.68
N SER A 64 -10.98 -8.33 16.55
CA SER A 64 -11.33 -6.96 16.92
C SER A 64 -12.37 -6.37 15.97
N ARG A 65 -13.09 -5.35 16.44
CA ARG A 65 -14.04 -4.58 15.60
C ARG A 65 -13.30 -3.90 14.44
N GLU A 66 -12.05 -3.52 14.68
CA GLU A 66 -11.20 -2.76 13.78
C GLU A 66 -10.55 -3.61 12.70
N TYR A 67 -10.58 -4.95 12.83
CA TYR A 67 -9.92 -5.88 11.92
C TYR A 67 -10.23 -5.63 10.45
N ILE A 68 -11.52 -5.51 10.09
CA ILE A 68 -11.90 -5.32 8.67
C ILE A 68 -11.42 -3.97 8.16
N ASP A 69 -11.51 -2.91 8.96
CA ASP A 69 -11.05 -1.58 8.55
C ASP A 69 -9.53 -1.55 8.39
N ALA A 70 -8.81 -2.22 9.29
CA ALA A 70 -7.36 -2.38 9.19
C ALA A 70 -6.96 -3.23 7.99
N ALA A 71 -7.68 -4.31 7.67
CA ALA A 71 -7.43 -5.13 6.50
C ALA A 71 -7.60 -4.32 5.20
N LEU A 72 -8.65 -3.49 5.11
CA LEU A 72 -8.86 -2.58 4.00
C LEU A 72 -7.76 -1.50 3.92
N GLY A 73 -7.35 -0.94 5.06
CA GLY A 73 -6.21 -0.02 5.15
C GLY A 73 -4.90 -0.66 4.67
N LEU A 74 -4.62 -1.88 5.11
CA LEU A 74 -3.44 -2.65 4.73
C LEU A 74 -3.43 -2.97 3.22
N SER A 75 -4.58 -3.35 2.66
CA SER A 75 -4.77 -3.53 1.21
C SER A 75 -4.44 -2.25 0.44
N LYS A 76 -4.93 -1.09 0.90
CA LYS A 76 -4.61 0.21 0.29
C LYS A 76 -3.12 0.55 0.37
N CYS A 77 -2.45 0.22 1.47
CA CYS A 77 -1.00 0.40 1.58
C CYS A 77 -0.27 -0.46 0.55
N TYR A 78 -0.64 -1.73 0.39
CA TYR A 78 -0.06 -2.59 -0.65
C TYR A 78 -0.28 -2.01 -2.05
N GLY A 79 -1.47 -1.52 -2.36
CA GLY A 79 -1.76 -0.86 -3.63
C GLY A 79 -0.93 0.41 -3.87
N ALA A 80 -0.76 1.23 -2.83
CA ALA A 80 0.07 2.44 -2.91
C ALA A 80 1.57 2.16 -3.05
N MET A 81 2.01 0.97 -2.62
CA MET A 81 3.37 0.45 -2.81
C MET A 81 3.47 -0.45 -4.05
N GLU A 82 2.48 -0.41 -4.95
CA GLU A 82 2.43 -1.17 -6.21
C GLU A 82 2.49 -2.70 -6.05
N ASN A 83 2.20 -3.21 -4.86
CA ASN A 83 2.11 -4.64 -4.58
C ASN A 83 0.67 -5.15 -4.77
N TYR A 84 0.24 -5.16 -6.03
CA TYR A 84 -1.13 -5.48 -6.43
C TYR A 84 -1.54 -6.92 -6.11
N GLU A 85 -0.59 -7.87 -6.11
CA GLU A 85 -0.86 -9.25 -5.73
C GLU A 85 -1.33 -9.32 -4.27
N LYS A 86 -0.59 -8.67 -3.35
CA LYS A 86 -0.96 -8.66 -1.93
C LYS A 86 -2.19 -7.83 -1.62
N GLU A 87 -2.40 -6.74 -2.36
CA GLU A 87 -3.67 -6.00 -2.28
C GLU A 87 -4.86 -6.92 -2.59
N PHE A 88 -4.78 -7.65 -3.71
CA PHE A 88 -5.87 -8.55 -4.13
C PHE A 88 -6.07 -9.72 -3.17
N ASP A 89 -5.00 -10.36 -2.69
CA ASP A 89 -5.06 -11.46 -1.72
C ASP A 89 -5.91 -11.09 -0.49
N ILE A 90 -5.70 -9.90 0.07
CA ILE A 90 -6.44 -9.42 1.24
C ILE A 90 -7.90 -9.16 0.89
N LEU A 91 -8.16 -8.44 -0.20
CA LEU A 91 -9.54 -8.10 -0.59
C LEU A 91 -10.37 -9.34 -0.90
N PHE A 92 -9.78 -10.32 -1.59
CA PHE A 92 -10.42 -11.59 -1.88
C PHE A 92 -10.69 -12.40 -0.60
N THR A 93 -9.75 -12.39 0.35
CA THR A 93 -9.95 -13.03 1.66
C THR A 93 -11.10 -12.40 2.43
N LEU A 94 -11.20 -11.06 2.46
CA LEU A 94 -12.31 -10.37 3.12
C LEU A 94 -13.67 -10.74 2.51
N LEU A 95 -13.78 -10.86 1.19
CA LEU A 95 -15.01 -11.32 0.53
C LEU A 95 -15.34 -12.78 0.89
N ARG A 96 -14.34 -13.66 0.88
CA ARG A 96 -14.55 -15.10 1.07
C ARG A 96 -14.88 -15.46 2.52
N GLU A 97 -14.23 -14.81 3.48
CA GLU A 97 -14.22 -15.26 4.88
C GLU A 97 -14.98 -14.35 5.84
N ASN A 98 -15.17 -13.06 5.53
CA ASN A 98 -15.63 -12.06 6.51
C ASN A 98 -16.69 -11.11 5.97
N LEU A 99 -17.89 -11.64 5.75
CA LEU A 99 -19.05 -10.84 5.33
C LEU A 99 -19.79 -10.27 6.56
N ILE A 100 -19.23 -9.24 7.20
CA ILE A 100 -20.04 -8.36 8.05
C ILE A 100 -20.89 -7.51 7.11
N PRO A 101 -22.23 -7.63 7.09
CA PRO A 101 -23.07 -7.00 6.07
C PRO A 101 -22.85 -5.50 5.92
N SER A 102 -22.61 -4.79 7.02
CA SER A 102 -22.34 -3.35 7.02
C SER A 102 -20.99 -2.96 6.40
N LYS A 103 -20.04 -3.90 6.25
CA LYS A 103 -18.72 -3.69 5.63
C LYS A 103 -18.64 -4.14 4.18
N VAL A 104 -19.58 -4.99 3.73
CA VAL A 104 -19.64 -5.50 2.35
C VAL A 104 -19.52 -4.39 1.29
N PRO A 105 -20.24 -3.25 1.39
CA PRO A 105 -20.10 -2.18 0.40
C PRO A 105 -18.67 -1.61 0.30
N ALA A 106 -17.97 -1.49 1.44
CA ALA A 106 -16.60 -0.98 1.48
C ALA A 106 -15.62 -1.94 0.81
N VAL A 107 -15.79 -3.26 1.01
CA VAL A 107 -14.95 -4.29 0.38
C VAL A 107 -15.12 -4.25 -1.15
N TYR A 108 -16.36 -4.22 -1.64
CA TYR A 108 -16.61 -4.12 -3.09
C TYR A 108 -16.08 -2.82 -3.70
N THR A 109 -16.18 -1.70 -2.98
CA THR A 109 -15.63 -0.42 -3.43
C THR A 109 -14.10 -0.49 -3.56
N SER A 110 -13.42 -1.11 -2.60
CA SER A 110 -11.96 -1.30 -2.67
C SER A 110 -11.55 -2.21 -3.83
N ILE A 111 -12.30 -3.26 -4.13
CA ILE A 111 -12.05 -4.15 -5.28
C ILE A 111 -12.27 -3.41 -6.60
N ALA A 112 -13.32 -2.61 -6.71
CA ALA A 112 -13.54 -1.78 -7.89
C ALA A 112 -12.34 -0.84 -8.11
N GLY A 113 -11.90 -0.14 -7.06
CA GLY A 113 -10.74 0.74 -7.14
C GLY A 113 -9.43 0.01 -7.47
N PHE A 114 -9.25 -1.23 -7.00
CA PHE A 114 -8.12 -2.09 -7.39
C PHE A 114 -8.13 -2.38 -8.90
N TYR A 115 -9.29 -2.77 -9.46
CA TYR A 115 -9.40 -3.05 -10.89
C TYR A 115 -9.21 -1.80 -11.75
N GLU A 116 -9.72 -0.65 -11.34
CA GLU A 116 -9.51 0.61 -12.05
C GLU A 116 -8.01 0.96 -12.15
N ARG A 117 -7.26 0.82 -11.04
CA ARG A 117 -5.81 1.08 -11.05
C ARG A 117 -5.03 0.04 -11.84
N SER A 118 -5.35 -1.25 -11.68
CA SER A 118 -4.65 -2.32 -12.38
C SER A 118 -4.95 -2.37 -13.89
N ALA A 119 -6.15 -1.97 -14.31
CA ALA A 119 -6.48 -1.83 -15.73
C ALA A 119 -5.63 -0.76 -16.42
N GLY A 120 -5.40 0.39 -15.78
CA GLY A 120 -4.52 1.44 -16.30
C GLY A 120 -3.07 0.99 -16.53
N ILE A 121 -2.56 0.04 -15.73
CA ILE A 121 -1.24 -0.57 -15.92
C ILE A 121 -1.20 -1.41 -17.20
N SER A 122 -2.28 -2.13 -17.50
CA SER A 122 -2.36 -2.95 -18.72
C SER A 122 -2.36 -2.10 -19.99
N GLU A 123 -2.95 -0.90 -19.96
CA GLU A 123 -2.91 0.04 -21.08
C GLU A 123 -1.50 0.62 -21.31
N GLN A 124 -0.74 0.92 -20.25
CA GLN A 124 0.64 1.41 -20.38
C GLN A 124 1.60 0.36 -20.95
N ILE A 125 1.47 -0.89 -20.48
CA ILE A 125 2.27 -2.02 -21.00
C ILE A 125 1.93 -2.30 -22.47
N THR A 126 0.64 -2.24 -22.85
CA THR A 126 0.21 -2.48 -24.25
C THR A 126 0.61 -1.33 -25.18
N ALA A 127 0.67 -0.09 -24.70
CA ALA A 127 1.18 1.04 -25.46
C ALA A 127 2.71 0.97 -25.71
N GLU A 128 3.50 0.53 -24.74
CA GLU A 128 4.96 0.33 -24.91
C GLU A 128 5.30 -0.91 -25.74
N SER A 129 4.49 -1.98 -25.66
CA SER A 129 4.66 -3.21 -26.45
C SER A 129 4.01 -3.16 -27.85
N GLY A 130 3.40 -2.02 -28.23
CA GLY A 130 2.70 -1.81 -29.50
C GLY A 130 3.53 -1.95 -30.78
N ASN A 131 4.84 -2.20 -30.69
CA ASN A 131 5.71 -2.47 -31.85
C ASN A 131 5.94 -3.97 -32.13
N ASP A 132 5.55 -4.89 -31.25
CA ASP A 132 5.83 -6.32 -31.45
C ASP A 132 4.75 -7.04 -32.28
N TYR A 133 3.49 -6.61 -32.19
CA TYR A 133 2.39 -7.23 -32.95
C TYR A 133 2.47 -6.96 -34.47
N GLN A 134 3.20 -5.93 -34.90
CA GLN A 134 3.38 -5.60 -36.32
C GLN A 134 4.38 -6.52 -37.06
N LYS A 135 5.12 -7.37 -36.35
CA LYS A 135 6.07 -8.33 -36.95
C LYS A 135 5.51 -9.76 -37.08
N ALA A 136 4.24 -9.97 -36.73
CA ALA A 136 3.61 -11.29 -36.71
C ALA A 136 2.75 -11.60 -37.96
N ILE A 137 2.85 -10.80 -39.03
CA ILE A 137 2.18 -11.03 -40.33
C ILE A 137 3.19 -10.80 -41.44
#